data_AF-A0A1Y2E3N6-F1
#
_entry.id   AF-A0A1Y2E3N6-F1
#
_cell.length_a   1.000
_cell.length_b   1.000
_cell.length_c   1.000
_cell.angle_alpha   90.00
_cell.angle_beta   90.00
_cell.angle_gamma   90.00
#
_symmetry.space_group_name_H-M   'P 1'
#
loop_
_entity.id
_entity.type
_entity.pdbx_description
1 polymer ?
#
loop_
_entity_poly.entity_id
_entity_poly.type
_entity_poly.pdbx_seq_one_letter_code
_entity_poly.pdbx_strand_id
1 'polypeptide(L)'
;MQPPKTFAVLLCGVTAAAAGPVAYGICQAGCSSVVVACYSAAGFTFGTVAAPTAPAVILACNTSYGTCQAACALAAISPTA
;
A
#
# COMPACT_ATOMS: atom_id res chain seq x y z
N MET A 1 -22.80 -35.16 -24.75
CA MET A 1 -21.33 -35.07 -24.66
C MET A 1 -20.95 -33.62 -24.93
N GLN A 2 -20.40 -32.92 -23.92
CA GLN A 2 -19.91 -31.53 -23.92
C GLN A 2 -18.79 -31.31 -24.99
N PRO A 3 -18.48 -30.07 -25.44
CA PRO A 3 -18.42 -28.84 -24.64
C PRO A 3 -19.15 -27.59 -25.21
N PRO A 4 -19.75 -26.75 -24.35
CA PRO A 4 -20.16 -25.41 -24.74
C PRO A 4 -18.93 -24.54 -24.98
N LYS A 5 -18.98 -23.77 -26.07
CA LYS A 5 -17.99 -22.82 -26.52
C LYS A 5 -17.92 -21.60 -25.58
N THR A 6 -17.51 -21.80 -24.33
CA THR A 6 -17.12 -20.69 -23.42
C THR A 6 -15.76 -20.11 -23.80
N PHE A 7 -15.17 -20.55 -24.92
CA PHE A 7 -13.83 -20.21 -25.40
C PHE A 7 -13.75 -18.86 -26.13
N ALA A 8 -14.77 -18.01 -26.00
CA ALA A 8 -14.77 -16.68 -26.59
C ALA A 8 -15.18 -15.63 -25.55
N VAL A 9 -14.59 -15.70 -24.35
CA VAL A 9 -14.34 -14.48 -23.57
C VAL A 9 -13.32 -13.69 -24.38
N LEU A 10 -13.89 -12.93 -25.32
CA LEU A 10 -13.28 -11.98 -26.19
C LEU A 10 -12.33 -11.14 -25.36
N LEU A 11 -11.05 -11.26 -25.73
CA LEU A 11 -9.93 -10.41 -25.37
C LEU A 11 -10.24 -8.97 -25.84
N CYS A 12 -11.23 -8.34 -25.22
CA CYS A 12 -11.71 -7.01 -25.55
C CYS A 12 -10.87 -5.99 -24.79
N GLY A 13 -9.82 -5.50 -25.46
CA GLY A 13 -9.45 -4.09 -25.39
C GLY A 13 -8.93 -3.55 -24.05
N VAL A 14 -7.67 -3.83 -23.75
CA VAL A 14 -6.60 -2.82 -23.58
C VAL A 14 -6.92 -1.57 -22.71
N THR A 15 -6.18 -1.49 -21.58
CA THR A 15 -5.90 -0.36 -20.66
C THR A 15 -7.02 0.17 -19.74
N ALA A 16 -7.45 -0.61 -18.75
CA ALA A 16 -7.55 0.00 -17.42
C ALA A 16 -6.09 0.21 -16.99
N ALA A 17 -5.60 1.45 -17.00
CA ALA A 17 -4.17 1.68 -16.79
C ALA A 17 -3.73 0.96 -15.51
N ALA A 18 -2.59 0.25 -15.57
CA ALA A 18 -1.98 -0.39 -14.41
C ALA A 18 -1.52 0.62 -13.34
N ALA A 19 -2.04 1.85 -13.38
CA ALA A 19 -1.76 2.92 -12.45
C ALA A 19 -2.36 2.65 -11.06
N GLY A 20 -3.42 1.87 -10.90
CA GLY A 20 -3.94 1.53 -9.56
C GLY A 20 -2.88 0.82 -8.69
N PRO A 21 -2.34 -0.33 -9.13
CA PRO A 21 -1.24 -1.00 -8.44
C PRO A 21 0.04 -0.16 -8.33
N VAL A 22 0.38 0.62 -9.37
CA VAL A 22 1.56 1.49 -9.34
C VAL A 22 1.39 2.64 -8.35
N ALA A 23 0.23 3.30 -8.32
CA ALA A 23 -0.11 4.37 -7.38
C ALA A 23 -0.19 3.86 -5.95
N TYR A 24 -0.72 2.65 -5.73
CA TYR A 24 -0.62 1.97 -4.46
C TYR A 24 0.84 1.78 -4.03
N GLY A 25 1.70 1.28 -4.92
CA GLY A 25 3.13 1.12 -4.65
C GLY A 25 3.83 2.43 -4.31
N ILE A 26 3.56 3.50 -5.06
CA ILE A 26 4.11 4.84 -4.81
C ILE A 26 3.64 5.38 -3.45
N CYS A 27 2.35 5.23 -3.14
CA CYS A 27 1.77 5.64 -1.86
C CYS A 27 2.43 4.88 -0.70
N GLN A 28 2.56 3.55 -0.81
CA GLN A 28 3.23 2.74 0.20
C GLN A 28 4.69 3.14 0.40
N ALA A 29 5.41 3.43 -0.68
CA ALA A 29 6.79 3.90 -0.61
C ALA A 29 6.89 5.25 0.12
N GLY A 30 5.96 6.17 -0.15
CA GLY A 30 5.83 7.44 0.57
C GLY A 30 5.53 7.26 2.06
N CYS A 31 4.55 6.44 2.42
CA CYS A 31 4.26 6.15 3.83
C CYS A 31 5.48 5.54 4.54
N SER A 32 6.20 4.65 3.84
CA SER A 32 7.40 3.99 4.36
C SER A 32 8.57 4.97 4.57
N SER A 33 8.76 5.94 3.67
CA SER A 33 9.81 6.96 3.83
C SER A 33 9.50 7.89 5.00
N VAL A 34 8.23 8.28 5.18
CA VAL A 34 7.79 9.12 6.31
C VAL A 34 7.97 8.42 7.65
N VAL A 35 7.60 7.13 7.78
CA VAL A 35 7.77 6.41 9.06
C VAL A 35 9.25 6.21 9.40
N VAL A 36 10.11 5.96 8.40
CA VAL A 36 11.56 5.90 8.59
C VAL A 36 12.10 7.25 9.10
N ALA A 37 11.66 8.37 8.53
CA ALA A 37 12.04 9.70 8.99
C ALA A 37 11.55 9.98 10.42
N CYS A 38 10.31 9.59 10.75
CA CYS A 38 9.73 9.74 12.10
C CYS A 38 10.53 8.96 13.16
N TYR A 39 10.87 7.70 12.85
CA TYR A 39 11.73 6.87 13.70
C TYR A 39 13.13 7.47 13.85
N SER A 40 13.72 7.94 12.76
CA SER A 40 15.06 8.54 12.77
C SER A 40 15.10 9.82 13.59
N ALA A 41 14.07 10.66 13.51
CA ALA A 41 13.93 11.85 14.36
C ALA A 41 13.79 11.49 15.85
N ALA A 42 13.23 10.33 16.16
CA ALA A 42 13.16 9.78 17.52
C ALA A 42 14.43 9.03 17.96
N GLY A 43 15.44 8.90 17.09
CA GLY A 43 16.68 8.17 17.38
C GLY A 43 16.58 6.65 17.27
N PHE A 44 15.57 6.12 16.57
CA PHE A 44 15.37 4.69 16.36
C PHE A 44 15.48 4.30 14.88
N THR A 45 15.78 3.04 14.63
CA THR A 45 15.68 2.44 13.29
C THR A 45 14.30 1.83 13.09
N PHE A 46 13.68 2.06 11.93
CA PHE A 46 12.36 1.50 11.63
C PHE A 46 12.36 -0.03 11.72
N GLY A 47 11.35 -0.58 12.39
CA GLY A 47 11.17 -2.03 12.57
C GLY A 47 12.03 -2.69 13.66
N THR A 48 12.91 -1.96 14.35
CA THR A 48 13.79 -2.56 15.38
C THR A 48 13.23 -2.55 16.79
N VAL A 49 12.13 -1.82 17.01
CA VAL A 49 11.49 -1.67 18.32
C VAL A 49 10.38 -2.71 18.45
N ALA A 50 10.48 -3.60 19.44
CA ALA A 50 9.44 -4.58 19.72
C ALA A 50 8.18 -3.89 20.27
N ALA A 51 7.00 -4.28 19.77
CA ALA A 51 5.72 -3.69 20.15
C ALA A 51 5.48 -3.52 21.66
N PRO A 52 5.75 -4.52 22.54
CA PRO A 52 5.50 -4.37 23.98
C PRO A 52 6.43 -3.37 24.68
N THR A 53 7.55 -2.99 24.07
CA THR A 53 8.53 -2.04 24.63
C THR A 53 8.57 -0.73 23.86
N ALA A 54 7.62 -0.50 22.95
CA ALA A 54 7.62 0.67 22.09
C ALA A 54 7.36 1.96 22.91
N PRO A 55 8.25 2.96 22.86
CA PRO A 55 7.99 4.26 23.46
C PRO A 55 6.85 4.97 22.72
N ALA A 56 6.19 5.91 23.40
CA ALA A 56 5.00 6.60 22.89
C ALA A 56 5.21 7.24 21.51
N VAL A 57 6.38 7.83 21.25
CA VAL A 57 6.72 8.43 19.96
C VAL A 57 6.72 7.40 18.82
N ILE A 58 7.20 6.19 19.08
CA ILE A 58 7.26 5.10 18.11
C ILE A 58 5.86 4.54 17.84
N LEU A 59 5.05 4.43 18.88
CA LEU A 59 3.65 4.03 18.76
C LEU A 59 2.86 5.04 17.91
N ALA A 60 3.13 6.34 18.07
CA ALA A 60 2.56 7.40 17.24
C ALA A 60 3.03 7.32 15.78
N CYS A 61 4.34 7.15 15.52
CA CYS A 61 4.87 6.95 14.17
C CYS A 61 4.17 5.77 13.48
N ASN A 62 4.05 4.62 14.15
CA ASN A 62 3.40 3.44 13.59
C ASN A 62 1.90 3.60 13.37
N THR A 63 1.22 4.31 14.27
CA THR A 63 -0.22 4.58 14.10
C THR A 63 -0.44 5.45 12.87
N SER A 64 0.34 6.53 12.70
CA SER A 64 0.27 7.37 11.49
C SER A 64 0.61 6.61 10.22
N TYR A 65 1.62 5.73 10.27
CA TYR A 65 1.98 4.84 9.16
C TYR A 65 0.83 3.91 8.78
N GLY A 66 0.18 3.26 9.76
CA GLY A 66 -0.98 2.40 9.53
C GLY A 66 -2.15 3.15 8.88
N THR A 67 -2.45 4.36 9.35
CA THR A 67 -3.48 5.22 8.72
C THR A 67 -3.10 5.61 7.29
N CYS A 68 -1.83 5.95 7.04
CA CYS A 68 -1.32 6.26 5.71
C CYS A 68 -1.49 5.06 4.77
N GLN A 69 -1.12 3.86 5.22
CA GLN A 69 -1.27 2.64 4.43
C GLN A 69 -2.74 2.26 4.18
N ALA A 70 -3.62 2.47 5.15
CA ALA A 70 -5.05 2.27 4.96
C ALA A 70 -5.61 3.19 3.86
N ALA A 71 -5.15 4.44 3.81
CA ALA A 71 -5.53 5.38 2.75
C ALA A 71 -4.98 4.94 1.37
N CYS A 72 -3.79 4.34 1.31
CA CYS A 72 -3.23 3.82 0.07
C CYS A 72 -4.14 2.75 -0.58
N ALA A 73 -4.92 2.00 0.20
CA ALA A 73 -5.86 1.01 -0.34
C ALA A 73 -6.86 1.64 -1.34
N LEU A 74 -7.22 2.91 -1.16
CA LEU A 74 -8.07 3.64 -2.11
C LEU A 74 -7.36 3.83 -3.45
N ALA A 75 -6.05 4.10 -3.46
CA ALA A 75 -5.26 4.24 -4.68
C ALA A 75 -5.19 2.92 -5.48
N ALA A 76 -5.29 1.77 -4.81
CA ALA A 76 -5.29 0.46 -5.47
C ALA A 76 -6.59 0.20 -6.27
N ILE A 77 -7.73 0.71 -5.80
CA ILE A 77 -9.06 0.50 -6.40
C ILE A 77 -9.57 1.69 -7.20
N SER A 78 -8.81 2.78 -7.25
CA SER A 78 -9.18 3.99 -7.99
C SER A 78 -9.18 3.71 -9.50
N PRO A 79 -10.32 3.87 -10.21
CA PRO A 79 -10.34 3.75 -11.66
C PRO A 79 -9.50 4.87 -12.28
N THR A 80 -8.73 4.52 -13.30
CA THR A 80 -7.96 5.49 -14.08
C THR A 80 -8.92 6.32 -14.92
N ALA A 81 -8.85 7.65 -14.79
CA ALA A 81 -9.53 8.58 -15.68
C ALA A 81 -9.02 8.45 -17.13
#